data_AF-A0A920KLB2-F1
#
_entry.id   AF-A0A920KLB2-F1
#
_cell.length_a   1.000
_cell.length_b   1.000
_cell.length_c   1.000
_cell.angle_alpha   90.00
_cell.angle_beta   90.00
_cell.angle_gamma   90.00
#
_symmetry.space_group_name_H-M   'P 1'
#
loop_
_entity.id
_entity.type
_entity.pdbx_description
1 polymer ?
#
loop_
_entity_poly.entity_id
_entity_poly.type
_entity_poly.pdbx_seq_one_letter_code
_entity_poly.pdbx_strand_id
1 'polypeptide(L)'
;MCRNRKWLCRLIKKIGCTVLGTAGIHIFVDFENNQVDPQKMLGYTFPLAGLSANAKMVSNMVASLNTDWLIDIYSEIGNELGSKNLNKTEILQLFEESASNSEPANIFIFLLFRPMEKEDLL
;
A
#
# COMPACT_ATOMS: atom_id res chain seq x y z
N MET A 1 -34.71 -5.56 -38.04
CA MET A 1 -33.69 -4.51 -38.09
C MET A 1 -33.31 -4.12 -36.66
N CYS A 2 -32.35 -4.85 -36.06
CA CYS A 2 -31.42 -4.35 -35.04
C CYS A 2 -30.32 -5.41 -34.90
N ARG A 3 -29.08 -5.01 -35.20
CA ARG A 3 -27.91 -5.85 -35.48
C ARG A 3 -27.08 -6.12 -34.21
N ASN A 4 -26.58 -7.33 -34.10
CA ASN A 4 -25.24 -7.72 -33.61
C ASN A 4 -24.47 -6.71 -32.73
N ARG A 5 -24.37 -7.01 -31.42
CA ARG A 5 -23.16 -6.75 -30.61
C ARG A 5 -22.82 -7.96 -29.76
N LYS A 6 -22.46 -9.07 -30.42
CA LYS A 6 -21.65 -10.14 -29.82
C LYS A 6 -20.18 -9.72 -29.89
N TRP A 7 -19.76 -8.77 -29.07
CA TRP A 7 -18.33 -8.50 -28.85
C TRP A 7 -18.10 -8.14 -27.39
N LEU A 8 -17.50 -9.10 -26.69
CA LEU A 8 -16.50 -8.89 -25.63
C LEU A 8 -16.92 -8.54 -24.19
N CYS A 9 -18.06 -8.99 -23.68
CA CYS A 9 -18.19 -9.19 -22.22
C CYS A 9 -17.63 -10.56 -21.84
N ARG A 10 -16.29 -10.71 -21.87
CA ARG A 10 -15.65 -11.78 -21.10
C ARG A 10 -15.94 -11.41 -19.64
N LEU A 11 -16.97 -12.03 -19.04
CA LEU A 11 -17.32 -11.87 -17.63
C LEU A 11 -16.03 -11.91 -16.82
N ILE A 12 -15.63 -10.77 -16.27
CA ILE A 12 -14.39 -10.68 -15.52
C ILE A 12 -14.66 -11.43 -14.21
N LYS A 13 -14.20 -12.68 -14.15
CA LYS A 13 -14.45 -13.59 -13.01
C LYS A 13 -13.75 -13.14 -11.74
N LYS A 14 -12.62 -12.42 -11.91
CA LYS A 14 -11.79 -11.90 -10.82
C LYS A 14 -11.31 -10.49 -11.13
N ILE A 15 -11.47 -9.58 -10.18
CA ILE A 15 -10.99 -8.19 -10.29
C ILE A 15 -10.05 -7.92 -9.11
N GLY A 16 -8.96 -7.21 -9.40
CA GLY A 16 -8.03 -6.73 -8.39
C GLY A 16 -7.82 -5.22 -8.53
N CYS A 17 -7.65 -4.54 -7.40
CA CYS A 17 -7.24 -3.14 -7.35
C CYS A 17 -6.19 -2.97 -6.26
N THR A 18 -5.18 -2.14 -6.53
CA THR A 18 -4.23 -1.68 -5.52
C THR A 18 -4.37 -0.17 -5.38
N VAL A 19 -4.70 0.27 -4.17
CA VAL A 19 -4.68 1.69 -3.80
C VAL A 19 -3.32 1.97 -3.18
N LEU A 20 -2.58 2.88 -3.79
CA LEU A 20 -1.31 3.40 -3.26
C LEU A 20 -1.57 4.80 -2.72
N GLY A 21 -1.40 4.99 -1.41
CA GLY A 21 -1.60 6.26 -0.70
C GLY A 21 -0.73 6.33 0.55
N THR A 22 -1.26 6.86 1.66
CA THR A 22 -0.64 6.71 2.99
C THR A 22 -0.75 5.27 3.50
N ALA A 23 -1.83 4.58 3.14
CA ALA A 23 -2.08 3.15 3.36
C ALA A 23 -2.20 2.40 2.03
N GLY A 24 -1.72 1.16 2.00
CA GLY A 24 -1.58 0.36 0.80
C GLY A 24 -2.65 -0.69 0.84
N ILE A 25 -3.62 -0.62 -0.05
CA ILE A 25 -4.78 -1.49 0.03
C ILE A 25 -4.83 -2.34 -1.22
N HIS A 26 -4.72 -3.65 -1.06
CA HIS A 26 -4.93 -4.61 -2.13
C HIS A 26 -6.31 -5.25 -1.97
N ILE A 27 -7.19 -4.99 -2.93
CA ILE A 27 -8.55 -5.52 -2.95
C ILE A 27 -8.65 -6.55 -4.07
N PHE A 28 -9.16 -7.73 -3.76
CA PHE A 28 -9.41 -8.80 -4.70
C PHE A 28 -10.86 -9.28 -4.59
N VAL A 29 -11.54 -9.41 -5.71
CA VAL A 29 -12.93 -9.86 -5.76
C VAL A 29 -13.01 -11.09 -6.66
N ASP A 30 -13.64 -12.14 -6.16
CA ASP A 30 -13.96 -13.35 -6.92
C ASP A 30 -15.48 -13.48 -7.00
N PHE A 31 -16.03 -13.39 -8.22
CA PHE A 31 -17.47 -13.42 -8.45
C PHE A 31 -18.03 -14.85 -8.55
N GLU A 32 -17.16 -15.87 -8.66
CA GLU A 32 -17.58 -17.27 -8.75
C GLU A 32 -17.45 -17.98 -7.40
N ASN A 33 -16.41 -17.63 -6.64
CA ASN A 33 -16.18 -18.17 -5.31
C ASN A 33 -16.56 -17.16 -4.23
N ASN A 34 -17.87 -17.03 -3.99
CA ASN A 34 -18.44 -16.14 -2.99
C ASN A 34 -18.41 -16.73 -1.56
N GLN A 35 -17.78 -17.87 -1.33
CA GLN A 35 -17.69 -18.45 0.02
C GLN A 35 -16.46 -17.92 0.75
N VAL A 36 -16.64 -17.49 2.00
CA VAL A 36 -15.53 -17.08 2.85
C VAL A 36 -14.88 -18.34 3.41
N ASP A 37 -13.57 -18.50 3.22
CA ASP A 37 -12.75 -19.56 3.81
C ASP A 37 -12.05 -19.00 5.07
N PRO A 38 -12.50 -19.36 6.28
CA PRO A 38 -11.93 -18.84 7.54
C PRO A 38 -10.47 -19.23 7.74
N GLN A 39 -10.01 -20.33 7.12
CA GLN A 39 -8.65 -20.83 7.30
C GLN A 39 -7.61 -20.12 6.43
N LYS A 40 -8.05 -19.30 5.45
CA LYS A 40 -7.19 -18.59 4.50
C LYS A 40 -7.37 -17.07 4.55
N MET A 41 -7.78 -16.54 5.71
CA MET A 41 -7.99 -15.11 5.88
C MET A 41 -6.66 -14.41 6.13
N LEU A 42 -6.09 -13.81 5.09
CA LEU A 42 -5.13 -12.72 5.22
C LEU A 42 -5.90 -11.42 4.98
N GLY A 43 -5.93 -10.53 5.98
CA GLY A 43 -6.69 -9.28 5.92
C GLY A 43 -8.19 -9.44 6.20
N TYR A 44 -9.00 -8.57 5.60
CA TYR A 44 -10.45 -8.51 5.79
C TYR A 44 -11.19 -9.15 4.62
N THR A 45 -12.35 -9.77 4.88
CA THR A 45 -13.26 -10.23 3.84
C THR A 45 -14.65 -9.66 4.11
N PHE A 46 -15.28 -9.07 3.10
CA PHE A 46 -16.61 -8.47 3.24
C PHE A 46 -17.46 -8.68 1.98
N PRO A 47 -18.80 -8.79 2.13
CA PRO A 47 -19.71 -8.91 1.00
C PRO A 47 -19.81 -7.61 0.22
N LEU A 48 -19.86 -7.72 -1.11
CA LEU A 48 -20.11 -6.56 -1.97
C LEU A 48 -21.62 -6.32 -2.09
N ALA A 49 -22.08 -5.14 -1.67
CA ALA A 49 -23.48 -4.77 -1.74
C ALA A 49 -24.02 -4.86 -3.19
N GLY A 50 -25.12 -5.61 -3.36
CA GLY A 50 -25.78 -5.77 -4.65
C GLY A 50 -25.16 -6.82 -5.59
N LEU A 51 -24.09 -7.53 -5.17
CA LEU A 51 -23.46 -8.59 -5.95
C LEU A 51 -23.33 -9.86 -5.11
N SER A 52 -23.47 -11.04 -5.73
CA SER A 52 -23.21 -12.33 -5.06
C SER A 52 -21.70 -12.62 -5.04
N ALA A 53 -20.92 -11.74 -4.41
CA ALA A 53 -19.47 -11.81 -4.37
C ALA A 53 -18.90 -11.29 -3.05
N ASN A 54 -17.74 -11.82 -2.66
CA ASN A 54 -16.97 -11.36 -1.51
C ASN A 54 -15.68 -10.69 -1.98
N ALA A 55 -15.37 -9.53 -1.39
CA ALA A 55 -14.10 -8.85 -1.57
C ALA A 55 -13.15 -9.25 -0.43
N LYS A 56 -11.89 -9.52 -0.79
CA LYS A 56 -10.77 -9.69 0.13
C LYS A 56 -9.92 -8.45 0.08
N MET A 57 -9.61 -7.88 1.24
CA MET A 57 -8.83 -6.67 1.37
C MET A 57 -7.65 -6.92 2.28
N VAL A 58 -6.45 -6.72 1.76
CA VAL A 58 -5.21 -6.74 2.54
C VAL A 58 -4.69 -5.32 2.62
N SER A 59 -4.68 -4.76 3.82
CA SER A 59 -3.98 -3.51 4.10
C SER A 59 -2.52 -3.82 4.39
N ASN A 60 -1.63 -3.22 3.63
CA ASN A 60 -0.22 -3.12 3.92
C ASN A 60 0.09 -1.66 4.30
N MET A 61 1.14 -1.46 5.11
CA MET A 61 1.69 -0.13 5.30
C MET A 61 2.43 0.27 4.01
N VAL A 62 2.14 1.47 3.46
CA VAL A 62 2.78 1.89 2.20
C VAL A 62 4.21 2.31 2.48
N ALA A 63 5.07 1.99 1.52
CA ALA A 63 6.42 2.51 1.45
C ALA A 63 6.48 4.05 1.58
N SER A 64 5.50 4.80 1.07
CA SER A 64 5.46 6.26 1.12
C SER A 64 5.52 6.81 2.55
N LEU A 65 4.70 6.29 3.48
CA LEU A 65 4.72 6.73 4.87
C LEU A 65 6.04 6.35 5.57
N ASN A 66 6.59 5.18 5.24
CA ASN A 66 7.88 4.75 5.78
C ASN A 66 9.04 5.61 5.26
N THR A 67 9.00 6.00 3.98
CA THR A 67 9.97 6.92 3.37
C THR A 67 9.82 8.32 3.96
N ASP A 68 8.60 8.80 4.15
CA ASP A 68 8.31 10.10 4.78
C ASP A 68 8.90 10.18 6.19
N TRP A 69 8.63 9.17 7.02
CA TRP A 69 9.20 9.07 8.37
C TRP A 69 10.74 9.06 8.37
N LEU A 70 11.36 8.33 7.43
CA LEU A 70 12.82 8.31 7.30
C LEU A 70 13.39 9.69 6.95
N ILE A 71 12.70 10.45 6.09
CA ILE A 71 13.08 11.82 5.73
C ILE A 71 12.96 12.75 6.93
N ASP A 72 11.92 12.59 7.75
CA ASP A 72 11.74 13.40 8.95
C ASP A 72 12.89 13.17 9.94
N ILE A 73 13.29 11.91 10.17
CA ILE A 73 14.49 11.58 10.98
C ILE A 73 15.74 12.24 10.41
N TYR A 74 15.96 12.12 9.10
CA TYR A 74 17.14 12.71 8.47
C TYR A 74 17.15 14.24 8.62
N SER A 75 15.99 14.87 8.51
CA SER A 75 15.83 16.32 8.67
C SER A 75 16.14 16.76 10.10
N GLU A 76 15.65 16.03 11.11
CA GLU A 76 15.95 16.29 12.52
C GLU A 76 17.45 16.19 12.82
N ILE A 77 18.10 15.10 12.38
CA ILE A 77 19.54 14.90 12.56
C ILE A 77 20.34 16.00 11.83
N GLY A 78 19.95 16.36 10.61
CA GLY A 78 20.60 17.43 9.85
C GLY A 78 20.53 18.78 10.56
N ASN A 79 19.37 19.11 11.15
CA ASN A 79 19.18 20.33 11.93
C ASN A 79 20.04 20.36 13.19
N GLU A 80 20.15 19.25 13.93
CA GLU A 80 21.00 19.16 15.12
C GLU A 80 22.50 19.30 14.80
N LEU A 81 22.93 18.79 13.65
CA LEU A 81 24.32 18.86 13.19
C LEU A 81 24.66 20.19 12.49
N GLY A 82 23.73 21.16 12.44
CA GLY A 82 23.95 22.47 11.81
C GLY A 82 24.07 22.41 10.28
N SER A 83 23.56 21.34 9.66
CA SER A 83 23.56 21.19 8.21
C SER A 83 22.51 22.09 7.54
N LYS A 84 22.62 22.28 6.21
CA LYS A 84 21.62 23.02 5.43
C LYS A 84 20.22 22.44 5.69
N ASN A 85 19.26 23.35 5.89
CA ASN A 85 17.85 23.01 5.99
C ASN A 85 17.35 22.62 4.58
N LEU A 86 17.54 21.35 4.22
CA LEU A 86 17.13 20.79 2.94
C LEU A 86 15.62 20.55 2.95
N ASN A 87 14.96 20.83 1.84
CA ASN A 87 13.54 20.50 1.72
C ASN A 87 13.35 19.00 1.45
N LYS A 88 12.14 18.49 1.71
CA LYS A 88 11.79 17.07 1.55
C LYS A 88 12.12 16.51 0.15
N THR A 89 11.91 17.32 -0.90
CA THR A 89 12.20 16.91 -2.29
C THR A 89 13.69 16.76 -2.55
N GLU A 90 14.51 17.67 -2.01
CA GLU A 90 15.97 17.60 -2.11
C GLU A 90 16.51 16.37 -1.36
N ILE A 91 15.97 16.08 -0.17
CA ILE A 91 16.35 14.89 0.61
C ILE A 91 16.00 13.62 -0.17
N LEU A 92 14.78 13.54 -0.74
CA LEU A 92 14.37 12.42 -1.59
C LEU A 92 15.32 12.20 -2.76
N GLN A 93 15.68 13.26 -3.49
CA GLN A 93 16.61 13.16 -4.62
C GLN A 93 17.99 12.65 -4.18
N LEU A 94 18.50 13.14 -3.04
CA LEU A 94 19.77 12.65 -2.48
C LEU A 94 19.70 11.17 -2.12
N PHE A 95 18.59 10.71 -1.52
CA PHE A 95 18.40 9.30 -1.20
C PHE A 95 18.33 8.43 -2.46
N GLU A 96 17.60 8.85 -3.50
CA GLU A 96 17.50 8.11 -4.76
C GLU A 96 18.86 8.02 -5.48
N GLU A 97 19.58 9.13 -5.60
CA GLU A 97 20.89 9.16 -6.23
C GLU A 97 21.91 8.32 -5.46
N SER A 98 21.91 8.42 -4.12
CA SER A 98 22.80 7.63 -3.27
C SER A 98 22.47 6.14 -3.36
N ALA A 99 21.19 5.77 -3.31
CA ALA A 99 20.75 4.39 -3.43
C ALA A 99 21.13 3.77 -4.78
N SER A 100 21.03 4.54 -5.88
CA SER A 100 21.40 4.06 -7.21
C SER A 100 22.91 3.82 -7.38
N ASN A 101 23.74 4.53 -6.62
CA ASN A 101 25.21 4.42 -6.69
C ASN A 101 25.79 3.52 -5.61
N SER A 102 24.99 3.05 -4.65
CA SER A 102 25.44 2.23 -3.53
C SER A 102 25.52 0.76 -3.89
N GLU A 103 26.44 0.04 -3.26
CA GLU A 103 26.43 -1.42 -3.28
C GLU A 103 25.20 -1.97 -2.54
N PRO A 104 24.70 -3.19 -2.88
CA PRO A 104 23.56 -3.80 -2.21
C PRO A 104 23.73 -3.80 -0.68
N ALA A 105 22.72 -3.31 0.03
CA ALA A 105 22.77 -3.23 1.48
C ALA A 105 22.85 -4.62 2.13
N ASN A 106 23.70 -4.73 3.16
CA ASN A 106 23.80 -5.92 4.00
C ASN A 106 22.92 -5.84 5.26
N ILE A 107 22.07 -4.81 5.36
CA ILE A 107 21.20 -4.57 6.50
C ILE A 107 19.75 -4.81 6.07
N PHE A 108 19.03 -5.60 6.88
CA PHE A 108 17.62 -5.85 6.69
C PHE A 108 16.81 -4.98 7.67
N ILE A 109 15.98 -4.07 7.14
CA ILE A 109 15.11 -3.22 7.95
C ILE A 109 13.73 -3.86 7.98
N PHE A 110 13.29 -4.28 9.16
CA PHE A 110 11.91 -4.70 9.40
C PHE A 110 11.04 -3.47 9.63
N LEU A 111 10.23 -3.10 8.64
CA LEU A 111 9.24 -2.03 8.74
C LEU A 111 8.03 -2.54 9.51
N LEU A 112 8.12 -2.54 10.84
CA LEU A 112 7.00 -2.79 11.76
C LEU A 112 6.58 -1.47 12.38
N PHE A 113 5.88 -0.63 11.63
CA PHE A 113 5.33 0.60 12.18
C PHE A 113 3.91 0.37 12.71
N ARG A 114 3.77 0.42 14.04
CA ARG A 114 2.53 0.78 14.72
C ARG A 114 2.87 1.67 15.92
N PRO A 115 2.76 3.00 15.80
CA PRO A 115 2.42 3.81 16.95
C PRO A 115 0.89 3.75 17.06
N MET A 116 0.37 2.98 18.03
CA MET A 116 -0.98 3.27 18.52
C MET A 116 -0.84 4.42 19.49
N GLU A 117 -1.29 5.61 19.12
CA GLU A 117 -1.53 6.65 20.12
C GLU A 117 -2.66 6.19 21.05
N LYS A 118 -2.60 6.59 22.31
CA LYS A 118 -3.50 6.12 23.38
C LYS A 118 -4.97 6.52 23.19
N GLU A 119 -5.32 7.17 22.09
CA GLU A 119 -6.64 7.77 21.84
C GLU A 119 -7.55 6.90 20.98
N ASP A 120 -7.05 5.81 20.38
CA ASP A 120 -7.85 4.88 19.57
C ASP A 120 -8.60 3.79 20.40
N LEU A 121 -8.78 4.00 21.71
CA LEU A 121 -9.47 3.07 22.63
C LEU A 121 -10.74 3.65 23.28
N LEU A 122 -11.33 4.71 22.70
CA LEU A 122 -12.64 5.24 23.11
C LEU A 122 -13.71 4.98 22.05
#